data_AF-A0A722U6V0-F1
#
_entry.id   AF-A0A722U6V0-F1
#
_cell.length_a   1.000
_cell.length_b   1.000
_cell.length_c   1.000
_cell.angle_alpha   90.00
_cell.angle_beta   90.00
_cell.angle_gamma   90.00
#
_symmetry.space_group_name_H-M   'P 1'
#
loop_
_entity.id
_entity.type
_entity.pdbx_description
1 polymer ?
#
loop_
_entity_poly.entity_id
_entity_poly.type
_entity_poly.pdbx_seq_one_letter_code
_entity_poly.pdbx_strand_id
1 'polypeptide(L)' 'MCELDILHDSLYQFCPELHLKRLNSLTLACHALLDCKTLTLTELGRNLPTKARTKHNIKRIDRLLGNRHLHKERLAVYRW' A
#
# COMPACT_ATOMS: atom_id res chain seq x y z
N MET A 1 9.77 10.95 3.49
CA MET A 1 9.17 10.04 2.50
C MET A 1 10.20 9.24 1.72
N CYS A 2 11.44 9.73 1.56
CA CYS A 2 12.57 8.95 1.01
C CYS A 2 12.69 7.56 1.67
N GLU A 3 12.36 7.43 2.95
CA GLU A 3 12.38 6.17 3.68
C GLU A 3 11.40 5.12 3.10
N LEU A 4 10.22 5.56 2.62
CA LEU A 4 9.26 4.68 1.95
C LEU A 4 9.73 4.29 0.55
N ASP A 5 10.45 5.17 -0.13
CA ASP A 5 11.03 4.89 -1.45
C ASP A 5 12.17 3.86 -1.31
N ILE A 6 13.06 4.01 -0.32
CA ILE A 6 14.12 3.03 -0.01
C ILE A 6 13.51 1.66 0.34
N LEU A 7 12.46 1.64 1.17
CA LEU A 7 11.76 0.40 1.51
C LEU A 7 11.10 -0.22 0.27
N HIS A 8 10.47 0.59 -0.58
CA HIS A 8 9.87 0.13 -1.83
C HIS A 8 10.92 -0.53 -2.72
N ASP A 9 12.03 0.15 -2.99
CA ASP A 9 13.11 -0.36 -3.84
C ASP A 9 13.72 -1.65 -3.26
N SER A 10 13.91 -1.70 -1.94
CA SER A 10 14.42 -2.89 -1.26
C SER A 10 13.45 -4.07 -1.40
N LEU A 11 12.16 -3.87 -1.13
CA LEU A 11 11.16 -4.93 -1.28
C LEU A 11 11.02 -5.36 -2.74
N TYR A 12 11.11 -4.43 -3.69
CA TYR A 12 11.09 -4.76 -5.11
C TYR A 12 12.28 -5.64 -5.52
N GLN A 13 13.47 -5.35 -4.99
CA GLN A 13 14.69 -6.11 -5.28
C GLN A 13 14.72 -7.49 -4.60
N PHE A 14 14.31 -7.57 -3.33
CA PHE A 14 14.49 -8.78 -2.52
C PHE A 14 13.25 -9.67 -2.43
N CYS A 15 12.06 -9.19 -2.81
CA CYS A 15 10.83 -9.98 -2.83
C CYS A 15 10.27 -10.13 -4.26
N PRO A 16 10.88 -10.98 -5.12
CA PRO A 16 10.46 -11.14 -6.52
C PRO A 16 9.04 -11.72 -6.67
N GLU A 17 8.52 -12.38 -5.63
CA GLU A 17 7.14 -12.87 -5.58
C GLU A 17 6.12 -11.73 -5.48
N LEU A 18 6.53 -10.57 -4.96
CA LEU A 18 5.65 -9.43 -4.75
C LEU A 18 5.45 -8.66 -6.06
N HIS A 19 4.22 -8.68 -6.58
CA HIS A 19 3.95 -8.01 -7.85
C HIS A 19 4.01 -6.48 -7.71
N LEU A 20 4.71 -5.81 -8.61
CA LEU A 20 4.96 -4.36 -8.59
C LEU A 20 3.71 -3.50 -8.35
N LYS A 21 2.60 -3.74 -9.08
CA LYS A 21 1.33 -3.00 -8.84
C LYS A 21 0.77 -3.14 -7.41
N ARG A 22 0.98 -4.28 -6.75
CA ARG A 22 0.56 -4.51 -5.37
C ARG A 22 1.47 -3.75 -4.41
N LEU A 23 2.79 -3.84 -4.61
CA LEU A 23 3.77 -3.05 -3.87
C LEU A 23 3.49 -1.54 -3.97
N ASN A 24 3.32 -1.00 -5.18
CA ASN A 24 2.98 0.41 -5.39
C ASN A 24 1.68 0.81 -4.66
N SER A 25 0.68 -0.07 -4.63
CA SER A 25 -0.59 0.22 -3.94
C SER A 25 -0.44 0.16 -2.43
N LEU A 26 0.39 -0.74 -1.91
CA LEU A 26 0.73 -0.83 -0.50
C LEU A 26 1.51 0.41 -0.04
N THR A 27 2.57 0.77 -0.74
CA THR A 27 3.39 1.96 -0.46
C THR A 27 2.52 3.22 -0.47
N LEU A 28 1.62 3.37 -1.45
CA LEU A 28 0.68 4.49 -1.50
C LEU A 28 -0.25 4.55 -0.27
N ALA A 29 -0.71 3.39 0.23
CA ALA A 29 -1.50 3.34 1.46
C ALA A 29 -0.66 3.69 2.70
N CYS A 30 0.61 3.29 2.74
CA CYS A 30 1.54 3.70 3.80
C CYS A 30 1.78 5.20 3.80
N HIS A 31 1.94 5.85 2.64
CA HIS A 31 2.02 7.32 2.56
C HIS A 31 0.79 7.97 3.19
N ALA A 32 -0.41 7.57 2.78
CA ALA A 32 -1.65 8.09 3.33
C ALA A 32 -1.76 7.88 4.85
N LEU A 33 -1.28 6.73 5.36
CA LEU A 33 -1.25 6.42 6.78
C LEU A 33 -0.30 7.33 7.56
N LEU A 34 0.90 7.58 7.04
CA LEU A 34 1.88 8.46 7.69
C LEU A 34 1.37 9.91 7.75
N ASP A 35 0.65 10.33 6.71
CA ASP A 35 0.07 11.67 6.64
C ASP A 35 -1.12 11.83 7.61
N CYS A 36 -2.07 10.88 7.61
CA CYS A 36 -3.31 10.99 8.40
C CYS A 36 -3.20 10.43 9.83
N LYS A 37 -2.16 9.64 10.11
CA LYS A 37 -1.89 8.98 11.41
C LYS A 37 -3.04 8.10 11.92
N THR A 38 -3.98 7.72 11.04
CA THR A 38 -5.21 7.02 11.41
C THR A 38 -5.42 5.81 10.50
N LEU A 39 -5.26 4.61 11.06
CA LEU A 39 -5.40 3.35 10.34
C LEU A 39 -6.87 2.90 10.25
N THR A 40 -7.68 3.63 9.51
CA THR A 40 -9.03 3.18 9.14
C THR A 40 -9.21 3.18 7.63
N LEU A 41 -10.02 2.25 7.10
CA LEU A 41 -10.29 2.11 5.66
C LEU A 41 -10.73 3.44 5.03
N THR A 42 -11.59 4.18 5.72
CA THR A 42 -12.10 5.47 5.27
C THR A 42 -11.08 6.59 5.36
N GLU A 43 -10.30 6.68 6.45
CA GLU A 43 -9.29 7.74 6.60
C GLU A 43 -8.14 7.56 5.62
N LEU A 44 -7.68 6.33 5.41
CA LEU A 44 -6.72 6.03 4.34
C LEU A 44 -7.28 6.44 2.97
N GLY A 45 -8.53 6.09 2.67
CA GLY A 45 -9.16 6.45 1.40
C GLY A 45 -9.33 7.95 1.19
N ARG A 46 -9.60 8.73 2.25
CA ARG A 46 -9.70 10.19 2.19
C ARG A 46 -8.36 10.88 1.97
N ASN A 47 -7.30 10.32 2.56
CA ASN A 47 -5.96 10.90 2.56
C ASN A 47 -5.06 10.32 1.45
N LEU A 48 -5.58 9.48 0.55
CA LEU A 48 -4.82 9.01 -0.61
C LEU A 48 -4.44 10.18 -1.53
N PRO A 49 -3.15 10.37 -1.89
CA PRO A 49 -2.67 11.50 -2.69
C PRO A 49 -2.95 11.29 -4.18
N THR A 50 -4.23 11.21 -4.57
CA THR A 50 -4.65 11.00 -5.96
C THR A 50 -5.79 11.94 -6.33
N LYS A 51 -5.92 12.25 -7.62
CA LYS A 51 -7.00 13.11 -8.16
C LYS A 51 -8.37 12.42 -8.23
N ALA A 52 -8.45 11.13 -7.88
CA ALA A 52 -9.70 10.38 -7.95
C ALA A 52 -10.65 10.81 -6.82
N ARG A 53 -11.97 10.72 -7.07
CA ARG A 53 -12.97 11.08 -6.05
C ARG A 53 -12.81 10.18 -4.81
N THR A 54 -13.06 10.74 -3.63
CA THR A 54 -12.94 10.05 -2.32
C THR A 54 -13.58 8.67 -2.31
N LYS A 55 -14.78 8.51 -2.89
CA LYS A 55 -15.46 7.20 -2.98
C LYS A 55 -14.63 6.13 -3.71
N HIS A 56 -13.87 6.51 -4.73
CA HIS A 56 -13.03 5.58 -5.50
C HIS A 56 -11.74 5.25 -4.75
N ASN A 57 -11.20 6.20 -4.00
CA ASN A 57 -10.03 5.97 -3.14
C ASN A 57 -10.36 5.05 -1.96
N ILE A 58 -11.52 5.24 -1.33
CA ILE A 58 -12.05 4.32 -0.32
C ILE A 58 -12.19 2.90 -0.90
N LYS A 59 -12.80 2.75 -2.09
CA LYS A 59 -12.88 1.46 -2.79
C LYS A 59 -11.51 0.89 -3.17
N ARG A 60 -10.51 1.73 -3.40
CA ARG A 60 -9.14 1.29 -3.71
C ARG A 60 -8.48 0.68 -2.47
N ILE A 61 -8.59 1.33 -1.30
CA ILE A 61 -8.10 0.80 -0.03
C ILE A 61 -8.84 -0.48 0.34
N ASP A 62 -10.17 -0.50 0.22
CA ASP A 62 -10.98 -1.70 0.43
C ASP A 62 -10.49 -2.90 -0.38
N ARG A 63 -10.29 -2.72 -1.70
CA ARG A 63 -9.73 -3.76 -2.58
C ARG A 63 -8.30 -4.14 -2.24
N LEU A 64 -7.47 -3.21 -1.77
CA LEU A 64 -6.11 -3.49 -1.32
C LEU A 64 -6.12 -4.41 -0.11
N LEU A 65 -6.92 -4.07 0.91
CA LEU A 65 -7.08 -4.85 2.14
C LEU A 65 -7.72 -6.22 1.87
N GLY A 66 -8.62 -6.31 0.90
CA GLY A 66 -9.21 -7.56 0.42
C GLY A 66 -8.36 -8.35 -0.59
N ASN A 67 -7.17 -7.90 -0.96
CA ASN A 67 -6.38 -8.51 -2.03
C ASN A 67 -5.75 -9.85 -1.61
N ARG A 68 -6.37 -10.97 -2.00
CA ARG A 68 -5.90 -12.32 -1.65
C ARG A 68 -4.49 -12.64 -2.14
N HIS A 69 -4.05 -12.05 -3.26
CA HIS A 69 -2.69 -12.27 -3.75
C HIS A 69 -1.66 -11.56 -2.88
N LEU A 70 -1.96 -10.32 -2.45
CA LEU A 70 -1.11 -9.60 -1.50
C LEU A 70 -0.99 -10.36 -0.17
N HIS A 71 -2.09 -10.94 0.33
CA HIS A 71 -2.07 -11.76 1.54
C HIS A 71 -1.20 -13.01 1.42
N LYS A 72 -1.14 -13.64 0.24
CA LYS A 72 -0.25 -14.78 -0.03
C LYS A 72 1.22 -14.35 -0.05
N GLU A 73 1.51 -13.22 -0.68
CA GLU A 73 2.86 -12.67 -0.83
C GLU A 73 3.43 -12.05 0.45
N ARG A 74 2.58 -11.72 1.45
CA ARG A 74 3.04 -11.06 2.69
C ARG A 74 4.15 -11.80 3.42
N LEU A 75 4.19 -13.14 3.29
CA LEU A 75 5.21 -13.94 3.93
C LEU A 75 6.60 -13.69 3.36
N ALA A 76 6.72 -13.32 2.07
CA ALA A 76 7.99 -12.89 1.50
C ALA A 76 8.49 -11.61 2.20
N VAL A 77 7.59 -10.65 2.41
CA VAL A 77 7.88 -9.39 3.10
C VAL A 77 8.28 -9.60 4.56
N TYR A 78 7.64 -10.52 5.29
CA TYR A 78 7.98 -10.78 6.69
C TYR A 78 9.25 -11.61 6.91
N ARG A 79 9.76 -12.26 5.87
CA ARG A 79 11.00 -13.05 5.92
C ARG A 79 12.22 -12.25 5.46
N TRP A 80 12.01 -11.16 4.73
CA TRP A 80 13.01 -10.15 4.43
C TRP A 80 13.34 -9.36 5.69
#